data_AF-A0A512JDA3-F1
#
_entry.id   AF-A0A512JDA3-F1
#
_cell.length_a   1.000
_cell.length_b   1.000
_cell.length_c   1.000
_cell.angle_alpha   90.00
_cell.angle_beta   90.00
_cell.angle_gamma   90.00
#
_symmetry.space_group_name_H-M   'P 1'
#
loop_
_entity.id
_entity.type
_entity.pdbx_description
1 polymer ?
#
loop_
_entity_poly.entity_id
_entity_poly.type
_entity_poly.pdbx_seq_one_letter_code
_entity_poly.pdbx_strand_id
1 'polypeptide(L)'
;MSQPLDSIASVLEETGEYRVLRRIAPFVPSPVQPDEPTFIGLILDTETTGTDFVHDEVIELGIIKFEYGARGRIYRVLESFNQLQQPTKPIPAEITRLTEPKRMIGALP
;
A
#
# COMPACT_ATOMS: atom_id res chain seq x y z
N MET A 1 -8.76 3.36 26.43
CA MET A 1 -7.48 3.34 27.18
C MET A 1 -6.32 3.97 26.39
N SER A 2 -6.52 4.63 25.24
CA SER A 2 -5.43 5.25 24.44
C SER A 2 -5.14 6.72 24.76
N GLN A 3 -6.09 7.45 25.36
CA GLN A 3 -6.01 8.90 25.60
C GLN A 3 -4.68 9.36 26.26
N PRO A 4 -4.13 8.65 27.28
CA PRO A 4 -2.83 9.01 27.84
C PRO A 4 -1.66 8.86 26.85
N LEU A 5 -1.70 7.84 25.99
CA LEU A 5 -0.66 7.59 24.98
C LEU A 5 -0.75 8.59 23.81
N ASP A 6 -1.97 8.93 23.38
CA ASP A 6 -2.21 9.93 22.33
C ASP A 6 -1.73 11.33 22.78
N SER A 7 -1.89 11.65 24.06
CA SER A 7 -1.36 12.88 24.66
C SER A 7 0.16 12.91 24.66
N ILE A 8 0.82 11.81 25.05
CA ILE A 8 2.28 11.71 25.03
C ILE A 8 2.81 11.82 23.58
N ALA A 9 2.16 11.17 22.62
CA ALA A 9 2.52 11.28 21.21
C ALA A 9 2.50 12.73 20.72
N SER A 10 1.45 13.48 21.10
CA SER A 10 1.31 14.90 20.73
C SER A 10 2.42 15.76 21.35
N VAL A 11 2.72 15.56 22.64
CA VAL A 11 3.82 16.28 23.31
C VAL A 11 5.16 16.03 22.63
N LEU A 12 5.46 14.79 22.24
CA LEU A 12 6.69 14.47 21.51
C LEU A 12 6.75 15.14 20.13
N GLU A 13 5.66 15.13 19.37
CA GLU A 13 5.59 15.77 18.06
C GLU A 13 5.73 17.30 18.14
N GLU A 14 5.13 17.94 19.14
CA GLU A 14 5.21 19.39 19.35
C GLU A 14 6.64 19.89 19.59
N THR A 15 7.54 19.05 20.11
CA THR A 15 8.95 19.41 20.25
C THR A 15 9.68 19.59 18.92
N GLY A 16 9.18 18.99 17.84
CA GLY A 16 9.87 18.93 16.54
C GLY A 16 11.02 17.92 16.44
N GLU A 17 11.46 17.34 17.56
CA GLU A 17 12.59 16.39 17.61
C GLU A 17 12.16 14.95 17.28
N TYR A 18 10.85 14.66 17.32
CA TYR A 18 10.31 13.32 17.14
C TYR A 18 9.24 13.28 16.05
N ARG A 19 9.31 12.25 15.21
CA ARG A 19 8.21 11.85 14.32
C ARG A 19 7.53 10.61 14.89
N VAL A 20 6.40 10.79 15.56
CA VAL A 20 5.64 9.67 16.14
C VAL A 20 4.82 8.99 15.05
N LEU A 21 5.20 7.77 14.68
CA LEU A 21 4.49 7.00 13.67
C LEU A 21 3.19 6.42 14.24
N ARG A 22 2.07 6.76 13.62
CA ARG A 22 0.76 6.18 13.93
C ARG A 22 0.57 4.92 13.11
N ARG A 23 -0.01 3.89 13.72
CA ARG A 23 -0.36 2.67 13.01
C ARG A 23 -1.36 3.00 11.91
N ILE A 24 -1.09 2.54 10.69
CA ILE A 24 -2.04 2.65 9.58
C ILE A 24 -3.27 1.80 9.92
N ALA A 25 -4.44 2.43 9.94
CA ALA A 25 -5.72 1.74 10.07
C ALA A 25 -6.17 1.20 8.70
N PRO A 26 -6.92 0.09 8.65
CA PRO A 26 -7.55 -0.35 7.41
C PRO A 26 -8.38 0.77 6.78
N PHE A 27 -8.35 0.87 5.45
CA PHE A 27 -9.17 1.83 4.75
C PHE A 27 -10.66 1.53 4.97
N VAL A 28 -11.41 2.53 5.42
CA VAL A 28 -12.87 2.45 5.58
C VAL A 28 -13.49 3.35 4.50
N PRO A 29 -14.33 2.80 3.60
CA PRO A 29 -15.01 3.59 2.58
C PRO A 29 -15.80 4.75 3.18
N SER A 30 -15.89 5.85 2.44
CA SER A 30 -16.71 6.98 2.86
C SER A 30 -18.19 6.56 2.88
N PRO A 31 -18.92 6.78 3.98
CA PRO A 31 -20.36 6.49 4.03
C PRO A 31 -21.19 7.51 3.23
N VAL A 32 -20.57 8.61 2.80
CA VAL A 32 -21.22 9.71 2.09
C VAL A 32 -21.09 9.46 0.58
N GLN A 33 -22.21 9.57 -0.13
CA GLN A 33 -22.17 9.51 -1.59
C GLN A 33 -21.42 10.72 -2.16
N PRO A 34 -20.68 10.56 -3.28
CA PRO A 34 -20.02 11.68 -3.92
C PRO A 34 -20.99 12.81 -4.28
N ASP A 35 -20.66 14.03 -3.85
CA ASP A 35 -21.29 15.29 -4.23
C ASP A 35 -20.52 15.99 -5.37
N GLU A 36 -19.59 15.26 -5.99
CA GLU A 36 -18.68 15.73 -7.03
C GLU A 36 -18.48 14.65 -8.10
N PRO A 37 -18.01 15.01 -9.31
CA PRO A 37 -17.61 14.01 -10.30
C PRO A 37 -16.56 13.05 -9.74
N THR A 38 -16.73 11.75 -10.02
CA THR A 38 -15.79 10.71 -9.61
C THR A 38 -15.01 10.13 -10.78
N PHE A 39 -13.85 9.59 -10.44
CA PHE A 39 -12.89 8.99 -11.35
C PHE A 39 -12.38 7.68 -10.76
N ILE A 40 -11.79 6.86 -11.63
CA ILE A 40 -11.16 5.60 -11.23
C ILE A 40 -9.65 5.79 -11.23
N GLY A 41 -9.03 5.46 -10.10
CA GLY A 41 -7.58 5.39 -9.95
C GLY A 41 -7.11 3.96 -9.77
N LEU A 42 -5.85 3.71 -10.17
CA LEU A 42 -5.13 2.49 -9.87
C LEU A 42 -3.86 2.85 -9.10
N ILE A 43 -3.63 2.19 -7.95
CA ILE A 43 -2.30 2.12 -7.33
C ILE A 43 -1.69 0.80 -7.78
N LEU A 44 -0.49 0.85 -8.35
CA LEU A 44 0.28 -0.33 -8.74
C LEU A 44 1.59 -0.39 -7.96
N ASP A 45 1.97 -1.60 -7.60
CA ASP A 45 3.24 -1.94 -6.97
C ASP A 45 3.77 -3.24 -7.59
N THR A 46 5.07 -3.34 -7.74
CA THR A 46 5.73 -4.51 -8.33
C THR A 46 6.94 -4.92 -7.51
N GLU A 47 7.05 -6.21 -7.23
CA GLU A 47 8.32 -6.79 -6.78
C GLU A 47 9.07 -7.34 -7.98
N THR A 48 10.39 -7.19 -7.99
CA THR A 48 11.24 -7.55 -9.13
C THR A 48 12.47 -8.35 -8.69
N THR A 49 13.17 -8.97 -9.65
CA THR A 49 14.41 -9.72 -9.38
C THR A 49 15.64 -8.85 -9.12
N GLY A 50 15.51 -7.53 -9.21
CA GLY A 50 16.59 -6.55 -9.02
C GLY A 50 16.10 -5.11 -9.22
N THR A 51 16.95 -4.20 -9.69
CA THR A 51 16.59 -2.77 -9.90
C THR A 51 16.80 -2.28 -11.33
N ASP A 52 17.32 -3.15 -12.21
CA ASP A 52 17.52 -2.84 -13.62
C ASP A 52 16.25 -3.18 -14.41
N PHE A 53 15.46 -2.15 -14.73
CA PHE A 53 14.20 -2.30 -15.46
C PHE A 53 14.34 -2.91 -16.88
N VAL A 54 15.54 -2.98 -17.44
CA VAL A 54 15.79 -3.60 -18.76
C VAL A 54 15.98 -5.11 -18.62
N HIS A 55 16.57 -5.57 -17.52
CA HIS A 55 17.03 -6.96 -17.38
C HIS A 55 16.34 -7.76 -16.27
N ASP A 56 15.80 -7.08 -15.26
CA ASP A 56 15.14 -7.70 -14.12
C ASP A 56 13.66 -7.95 -14.39
N GLU A 57 13.18 -9.08 -13.87
CA GLU A 57 11.83 -9.57 -14.12
C GLU A 57 10.88 -9.10 -13.01
N VAL A 58 9.63 -8.79 -13.37
CA VAL A 58 8.55 -8.61 -12.40
C VAL A 58 8.13 -9.99 -11.89
N ILE A 59 8.11 -10.15 -10.57
CA ILE A 59 7.77 -11.40 -9.87
C ILE A 59 6.52 -11.28 -8.99
N GLU A 60 6.04 -10.07 -8.74
CA GLU A 60 4.74 -9.81 -8.11
C GLU A 60 4.11 -8.58 -8.77
N LEU A 61 2.78 -8.61 -8.96
CA LEU A 61 2.00 -7.46 -9.38
C LEU A 61 0.84 -7.24 -8.41
N GLY A 62 0.90 -6.14 -7.65
CA GLY A 62 -0.16 -5.66 -6.78
C GLY A 62 -0.88 -4.47 -7.39
N ILE A 63 -2.22 -4.50 -7.42
CA ILE A 63 -3.06 -3.41 -7.92
C ILE A 63 -4.21 -3.17 -6.97
N ILE A 64 -4.47 -1.90 -6.63
CA ILE A 64 -5.69 -1.45 -5.98
C ILE A 64 -6.43 -0.51 -6.91
N LYS A 65 -7.64 -0.88 -7.29
CA LYS A 65 -8.57 -0.04 -8.04
C LYS A 65 -9.50 0.67 -7.09
N PHE A 66 -9.58 1.99 -7.18
CA PHE A 66 -10.37 2.80 -6.25
C PHE A 66 -11.11 3.93 -6.98
N GLU A 67 -12.19 4.39 -6.37
CA GLU A 67 -12.94 5.57 -6.81
C GLU A 67 -12.51 6.79 -6.00
N TYR A 68 -12.25 7.91 -6.67
CA TYR A 68 -11.93 9.18 -6.03
C TYR A 68 -12.67 10.35 -6.68
N GLY A 69 -12.95 11.41 -5.91
CA GLY A 69 -13.61 12.63 -6.39
C GLY A 69 -12.64 13.66 -6.96
N ALA A 70 -13.17 14.65 -7.69
CA ALA A 70 -12.40 15.76 -8.25
C ALA A 70 -11.53 16.53 -7.22
N ARG A 71 -11.93 16.57 -5.94
CA ARG A 71 -11.16 17.14 -4.82
C ARG A 71 -10.10 16.19 -4.22
N GLY A 72 -9.87 15.03 -4.82
CA GLY A 72 -8.88 14.04 -4.39
C GLY A 72 -9.31 13.13 -3.22
N ARG A 73 -10.58 13.21 -2.77
CA ARG A 73 -11.10 12.30 -1.75
C ARG A 73 -11.28 10.89 -2.33
N ILE A 74 -10.68 9.89 -1.69
CA ILE A 74 -10.94 8.47 -1.99
C ILE A 74 -12.26 8.07 -1.34
N TYR A 75 -13.20 7.54 -2.13
CA TYR A 75 -14.52 7.13 -1.67
C TYR A 75 -14.57 5.65 -1.31
N ARG A 76 -14.04 4.79 -2.16
CA ARG A 76 -14.06 3.34 -1.96
C ARG A 76 -12.96 2.63 -2.75
N VAL A 77 -12.54 1.48 -2.25
CA VAL A 77 -11.83 0.47 -3.05
C VAL A 77 -12.88 -0.31 -3.83
N LEU A 78 -12.63 -0.51 -5.11
CA LEU A 78 -13.51 -1.24 -6.02
C LEU A 78 -13.04 -2.68 -6.20
N GLU A 79 -11.73 -2.87 -6.32
CA GLU A 79 -11.12 -4.17 -6.60
C GLU A 79 -9.66 -4.15 -6.16
N SER A 80 -9.17 -5.31 -5.72
CA SER A 80 -7.76 -5.55 -5.42
C SER A 80 -7.29 -6.75 -6.22
N PHE A 81 -6.11 -6.63 -6.82
CA PHE A 81 -5.45 -7.72 -7.55
C PHE A 81 -4.05 -7.91 -6.96
N ASN A 82 -3.68 -9.14 -6.68
CA ASN A 82 -2.32 -9.51 -6.29
C ASN A 82 -2.01 -10.87 -6.89
N GLN A 83 -0.96 -10.96 -7.69
CA GLN A 83 -0.50 -12.22 -8.30
C GLN A 83 1.03 -12.28 -8.33
N LEU A 84 1.54 -13.51 -8.21
CA LEU A 84 2.95 -13.83 -8.31
C LEU A 84 3.27 -14.38 -9.70
N GLN A 85 4.49 -14.10 -10.17
CA GLN A 85 5.06 -14.68 -11.37
C GLN A 85 6.38 -15.36 -11.00
N GLN A 86 6.53 -16.64 -11.41
CA GLN A 86 7.77 -17.36 -11.22
C GLN A 86 8.87 -16.76 -12.13
N PRO A 87 10.01 -16.29 -11.59
CA PRO A 87 11.10 -15.76 -12.40
C PRO A 87 11.76 -16.86 -13.24
N THR A 88 12.32 -16.47 -14.40
CA THR A 88 13.06 -17.39 -15.28
C THR A 88 14.46 -17.71 -14.77
N LYS A 89 15.04 -16.83 -13.94
CA LYS A 89 16.35 -16.99 -13.31
C LYS A 89 16.23 -17.00 -11.77
N PRO A 90 17.19 -17.61 -11.06
CA PRO A 90 17.24 -17.51 -9.59
C PRO A 90 17.34 -16.04 -9.15
N ILE A 91 16.54 -15.65 -8.16
CA ILE A 91 16.59 -14.32 -7.55
C ILE A 91 17.90 -14.22 -6.73
N PRO A 92 18.73 -13.18 -6.94
CA PRO A 92 19.92 -12.96 -6.11
C PRO A 92 19.57 -12.89 -4.62
N ALA A 93 20.39 -13.51 -3.77
CA ALA A 93 20.10 -13.60 -2.33
C ALA A 93 19.97 -12.23 -1.63
N GLU A 94 20.62 -11.19 -2.17
CA GLU A 94 20.47 -9.83 -1.67
C GLU A 94 19.07 -9.25 -1.93
N ILE A 95 18.51 -9.54 -3.11
CA ILE A 95 17.16 -9.11 -3.48
C ILE A 95 16.13 -9.88 -2.66
N THR A 96 16.28 -11.19 -2.53
CA THR A 96 15.39 -12.01 -1.67
C THR A 96 15.31 -11.51 -0.22
N ARG A 97 16.40 -10.96 0.33
CA ARG A 97 16.40 -10.34 1.67
C ARG A 97 15.70 -8.99 1.73
N LEU A 98 15.71 -8.24 0.63
CA LEU A 98 15.08 -6.93 0.53
C LEU A 98 13.58 -7.04 0.25
N THR A 99 13.19 -7.99 -0.61
CA THR A 99 11.85 -8.03 -1.19
C THR A 99 10.94 -9.08 -0.59
N GLU A 100 11.32 -9.74 0.55
CA GLU A 100 10.60 -10.86 1.21
C GLU A 100 9.31 -11.25 0.46
N PRO A 101 9.40 -12.05 -0.63
CA PRO A 101 8.30 -12.20 -1.58
C PRO A 101 7.03 -12.49 -0.81
N LYS A 102 6.04 -11.59 -0.88
CA LYS A 102 4.92 -11.60 0.04
C LYS A 102 4.23 -12.96 -0.09
N ARG A 103 4.26 -13.73 1.00
CA ARG A 103 3.51 -15.00 1.08
C ARG A 103 2.04 -14.67 0.77
N MET A 104 1.43 -15.43 -0.16
CA MET A 104 0.05 -15.22 -0.59
C MET A 104 -0.88 -14.97 0.60
N ILE A 105 -1.30 -13.72 0.78
CA ILE A 105 -2.37 -13.38 1.72
C ILE A 105 -3.68 -13.47 0.93
N GLY A 106 -4.25 -14.67 0.90
CA GLY A 106 -5.67 -14.92 0.65
C GLY A 106 -6.25 -14.39 -0.66
N ALA A 107 -6.12 -15.16 -1.74
CA ALA A 107 -7.17 -15.23 -2.74
C ALA A 107 -8.25 -16.19 -2.22
N LEU A 108 -9.27 -15.67 -1.53
CA LEU A 108 -10.56 -16.33 -1.37
C LEU A 108 -11.67 -15.29 -1.61
N PRO A 109 -12.77 -15.69 -2.26
CA PRO A 109 -13.81 -14.81 -2.79
C PRO A 109 -14.55 -14.01 -1.72
#